data_AF-A0AAJ2X5C8-F1
#
_entry.id   AF-A0AAJ2X5C8-F1
#
_cell.length_a   1.000
_cell.length_b   1.000
_cell.length_c   1.000
_cell.angle_alpha   90.00
_cell.angle_beta   90.00
_cell.angle_gamma   90.00
#
_symmetry.space_group_name_H-M   'P 1'
#
loop_
_entity.id
_entity.type
_entity.pdbx_description
1 polymer ?
#
loop_
_entity_poly.entity_id
_entity_poly.type
_entity_poly.pdbx_seq_one_letter_code
_entity_poly.pdbx_strand_id
1 'polypeptide(L)'
;MIFRPTPLSGAFIIEPEPRGDARGWFARVFCTQEMAQAGLVDQFVQVNNSFNAEAGTLRGMHYQLPPAPEVKIVRCIRGALWDAIVDLRPDSPTYLQWYGVELTADNRLALYVPRGFAHGFITLQAQTEALYFASAMYTPAAERGLRWDDARIGIRWPSTPALVSDKDAAWPEFNEQVHGVTQLTGLTQQERA
;
A
#
# COMPACT_ATOMS: atom_id res chain seq x y z
N MET A 1 13.46 -13.76 -1.09
CA MET A 1 12.31 -13.01 -1.62
C MET A 1 12.85 -12.20 -2.78
N ILE A 2 12.05 -12.04 -3.83
CA ILE A 2 12.46 -11.25 -4.99
C ILE A 2 11.78 -9.90 -4.92
N PHE A 3 12.57 -8.82 -4.96
CA PHE A 3 12.08 -7.45 -4.97
C PHE A 3 12.12 -6.91 -6.41
N ARG A 4 10.96 -6.66 -7.01
CA ARG A 4 10.85 -6.12 -8.37
C ARG A 4 10.47 -4.64 -8.29
N PRO A 5 11.28 -3.72 -8.85
CA PRO A 5 10.93 -2.31 -8.84
C PRO A 5 9.64 -2.09 -9.63
N THR A 6 8.78 -1.22 -9.11
CA THR A 6 7.64 -0.68 -9.86
C THR A 6 8.09 0.56 -10.65
N PRO A 7 7.23 1.14 -11.50
CA PRO A 7 7.49 2.46 -12.08
C PRO A 7 7.62 3.59 -11.03
N LEU A 8 7.11 3.43 -9.80
CA LEU A 8 7.20 4.46 -8.75
C LEU A 8 8.47 4.31 -7.92
N SER A 9 9.15 5.43 -7.68
CA SER A 9 10.44 5.45 -6.98
C SER A 9 10.32 4.89 -5.56
N GLY A 10 11.10 3.85 -5.24
CA GLY A 10 11.13 3.22 -3.92
C GLY A 10 10.03 2.18 -3.66
N ALA A 11 9.04 2.05 -4.55
CA ALA A 11 7.98 1.03 -4.42
C ALA A 11 8.35 -0.26 -5.17
N PHE A 12 8.03 -1.41 -4.56
CA PHE A 12 8.42 -2.73 -5.05
C PHE A 12 7.26 -3.73 -4.99
N ILE A 13 7.20 -4.63 -5.97
CA ILE A 13 6.52 -5.92 -5.80
C ILE A 13 7.46 -6.87 -5.07
N ILE A 14 6.98 -7.44 -3.96
CA ILE A 14 7.66 -8.52 -3.24
C ILE A 14 7.05 -9.84 -3.71
N GLU A 15 7.86 -10.66 -4.35
CA GLU A 15 7.48 -11.99 -4.81
C GLU A 15 8.08 -13.05 -3.87
N PRO A 16 7.23 -13.83 -3.16
CA PRO A 16 7.70 -14.95 -2.36
C PRO A 16 8.29 -16.04 -3.25
N GLU A 17 9.27 -16.77 -2.73
CA GLU A 17 9.87 -17.94 -3.41
C GLU A 17 9.35 -19.23 -2.76
N PRO A 18 8.21 -19.78 -3.24
CA PRO A 18 7.64 -20.99 -2.66
C PRO A 18 8.51 -22.20 -2.92
N ARG A 19 8.74 -22.99 -1.87
CA ARG A 19 9.35 -24.32 -1.94
C ARG A 19 8.33 -25.32 -1.43
N GLY A 20 8.03 -26.33 -2.24
CA GLY A 20 6.93 -27.25 -1.94
C GLY A 20 7.30 -28.72 -2.02
N ASP A 21 6.47 -29.51 -1.37
CA ASP A 21 6.44 -30.97 -1.41
C ASP A 21 4.98 -31.45 -1.39
N ALA A 22 4.75 -32.75 -1.18
CA ALA A 22 3.40 -33.33 -1.17
C ALA A 22 2.44 -32.72 -0.13
N ARG A 23 2.93 -31.97 0.86
CA ARG A 23 2.12 -31.29 1.89
C ARG A 23 1.63 -29.89 1.45
N GLY A 24 2.18 -29.36 0.36
CA GLY A 24 1.94 -27.99 -0.08
C GLY A 24 3.26 -27.22 -0.27
N TRP A 25 3.27 -25.94 0.10
CA TRP A 25 4.44 -25.07 -0.08
C TRP A 25 4.70 -24.20 1.15
N PHE A 26 5.95 -23.77 1.27
CA PHE A 26 6.41 -22.82 2.25
C PHE A 26 7.16 -21.69 1.54
N ALA A 27 6.87 -20.45 1.91
CA ALA A 27 7.61 -19.29 1.44
C ALA A 27 7.75 -18.27 2.57
N ARG A 28 8.88 -17.58 2.62
CA ARG A 28 9.01 -16.36 3.41
C ARG A 28 8.24 -15.24 2.70
N VAL A 29 7.35 -14.58 3.43
CA VAL A 29 6.61 -13.39 2.95
C VAL A 29 7.15 -12.09 3.56
N PHE A 30 8.04 -12.22 4.54
CA PHE A 30 8.83 -11.15 5.15
C PHE A 30 10.11 -11.76 5.75
N CYS A 31 11.22 -11.01 5.71
CA CYS A 31 12.48 -11.39 6.35
C CYS A 31 13.31 -10.14 6.59
N THR A 32 13.51 -9.75 7.85
CA THR A 32 14.31 -8.57 8.25
C THR A 32 15.65 -8.50 7.54
N GLN A 33 16.39 -9.62 7.47
CA GLN A 33 17.69 -9.66 6.81
C GLN A 33 17.63 -9.35 5.31
N GLU A 34 16.66 -9.93 4.59
CA GLU A 34 16.52 -9.68 3.15
C GLU A 34 16.00 -8.27 2.85
N MET A 35 15.12 -7.73 3.70
CA MET A 35 14.67 -6.33 3.61
C MET A 35 15.85 -5.37 3.80
N ALA A 36 16.66 -5.58 4.84
CA ALA A 36 17.85 -4.76 5.12
C ALA A 36 18.88 -4.85 3.98
N GLN A 37 19.11 -6.05 3.42
CA GLN A 37 19.98 -6.24 2.25
C GLN A 37 19.48 -5.51 1.01
N ALA A 38 18.16 -5.39 0.84
CA ALA A 38 17.54 -4.60 -0.21
C ALA A 38 17.53 -3.08 0.08
N GLY A 39 18.00 -2.66 1.27
CA GLY A 39 17.97 -1.26 1.69
C GLY A 39 16.56 -0.74 2.02
N LEU A 40 15.65 -1.64 2.39
CA LEU A 40 14.26 -1.35 2.73
C LEU A 40 14.05 -1.40 4.24
N VAL A 41 12.99 -0.72 4.71
CA VAL A 41 12.52 -0.82 6.10
C VAL A 41 12.31 -2.29 6.50
N ASP A 42 12.94 -2.68 7.59
CA ASP A 42 13.01 -4.05 8.10
C ASP A 42 12.39 -4.22 9.50
N GLN A 43 11.83 -3.15 10.06
CA GLN A 43 11.10 -3.12 11.32
C GLN A 43 9.64 -2.72 11.09
N PHE A 44 8.74 -3.58 11.52
CA PHE A 44 7.30 -3.38 11.46
C PHE A 44 6.72 -3.55 12.86
N VAL A 45 5.96 -2.56 13.31
CA VAL A 45 5.44 -2.48 14.69
C VAL A 45 4.01 -3.00 14.81
N GLN A 46 3.33 -3.13 13.68
CA GLN A 46 1.93 -3.55 13.63
C GLN A 46 1.69 -4.42 12.39
N VAL A 47 0.84 -5.43 12.56
CA VAL A 47 0.28 -6.23 11.46
C VAL A 47 -1.22 -6.24 11.60
N ASN A 48 -1.90 -5.95 10.51
CA ASN A 48 -3.33 -5.80 10.45
C ASN A 48 -3.91 -6.79 9.46
N ASN A 49 -5.12 -7.27 9.73
CA ASN A 49 -5.91 -8.06 8.79
C ASN A 49 -7.26 -7.38 8.61
N SER A 50 -7.67 -7.18 7.36
CA SER A 50 -8.99 -6.67 7.03
C SER A 50 -9.76 -7.70 6.21
N PHE A 51 -10.96 -8.03 6.68
CA PHE A 51 -11.90 -8.87 5.95
C PHE A 51 -12.90 -7.99 5.20
N ASN A 52 -13.18 -8.37 3.95
CA ASN A 52 -14.09 -7.67 3.07
C ASN A 52 -15.11 -8.68 2.55
N ALA A 53 -16.36 -8.53 2.99
CA ALA A 53 -17.41 -9.49 2.68
C ALA A 53 -17.76 -9.51 1.19
N GLU A 54 -17.80 -8.34 0.55
CA GLU A 54 -18.30 -8.16 -0.81
C GLU A 54 -17.15 -7.86 -1.80
N ALA A 55 -17.36 -8.23 -3.06
CA ALA A 55 -16.55 -7.73 -4.17
C ALA A 55 -16.88 -6.24 -4.41
N GLY A 56 -15.92 -5.47 -4.93
CA GLY A 56 -16.09 -4.05 -5.16
C GLY A 56 -16.05 -3.18 -3.90
N THR A 57 -15.61 -3.72 -2.75
CA THR A 57 -15.35 -2.92 -1.55
C THR A 57 -14.04 -2.17 -1.73
N LEU A 58 -14.08 -0.85 -1.70
CA LEU A 58 -12.91 0.01 -1.74
C LEU A 58 -12.56 0.52 -0.34
N ARG A 59 -11.27 0.51 -0.02
CA ARG A 59 -10.69 1.15 1.17
C ARG A 59 -9.55 2.06 0.74
N GLY A 60 -9.53 3.30 1.24
CA GLY A 60 -8.48 4.25 0.93
C GLY A 60 -8.95 5.50 0.18
N MET A 61 -8.03 6.37 -0.23
CA MET A 61 -6.57 6.22 -0.14
C MET A 61 -6.03 6.77 1.19
N HIS A 62 -5.17 6.04 1.91
CA HIS A 62 -4.72 6.41 3.28
C HIS A 62 -3.20 6.51 3.39
N TYR A 63 -2.76 7.47 4.21
CA TYR A 63 -1.36 7.67 4.60
C TYR A 63 -1.28 8.43 5.94
N GLN A 64 -0.07 8.52 6.49
CA GLN A 64 0.21 9.32 7.69
C GLN A 64 1.28 10.38 7.40
N LEU A 65 1.06 11.58 7.92
CA LEU A 65 2.05 12.66 7.93
C LEU A 65 3.08 12.49 9.05
N PRO A 66 4.22 13.22 9.02
CA PRO A 66 5.05 13.41 10.19
C PRO A 66 4.26 13.79 11.44
N PRO A 67 4.65 13.26 12.62
CA PRO A 67 5.86 12.50 12.89
C PRO A 67 5.76 10.98 12.64
N ALA A 68 4.68 10.47 12.03
CA ALA A 68 4.43 9.04 11.93
C ALA A 68 4.29 8.50 10.48
N PRO A 69 5.12 8.92 9.50
CA PRO A 69 5.03 8.38 8.15
C PRO A 69 5.38 6.89 8.16
N GLU A 70 4.56 6.11 7.49
CA GLU A 70 4.62 4.65 7.55
C GLU A 70 5.01 4.04 6.20
N VAL A 71 5.75 2.94 6.25
CA VAL A 71 5.85 1.96 5.18
C VAL A 71 4.79 0.89 5.40
N LYS A 72 4.16 0.43 4.31
CA LYS A 72 3.28 -0.74 4.33
C LYS A 72 3.83 -1.86 3.48
N ILE A 73 3.60 -3.10 3.89
CA ILE A 73 3.67 -4.27 3.00
C ILE A 73 2.27 -4.85 2.96
N VAL A 74 1.64 -4.87 1.79
CA VAL A 74 0.23 -5.26 1.63
C VAL A 74 0.13 -6.54 0.82
N ARG A 75 -0.64 -7.51 1.31
CA ARG A 75 -0.81 -8.83 0.68
C ARG A 75 -2.25 -9.30 0.77
N CYS A 76 -2.73 -9.93 -0.29
CA CYS A 76 -3.99 -10.68 -0.26
C CYS A 76 -3.74 -12.12 0.22
N ILE A 77 -4.35 -12.51 1.34
CA ILE A 77 -4.18 -13.86 1.90
C ILE A 77 -5.36 -14.79 1.60
N ARG A 78 -6.50 -14.21 1.19
CA ARG A 78 -7.68 -14.91 0.72
C ARG A 78 -8.41 -14.05 -0.32
N GLY A 79 -8.88 -14.65 -1.40
CA GLY A 79 -9.57 -13.93 -2.48
C GLY A 79 -8.61 -13.15 -3.36
N ALA A 80 -9.08 -12.00 -3.86
CA ALA A 80 -8.34 -11.14 -4.78
C ALA A 80 -8.72 -9.66 -4.59
N LEU A 81 -7.73 -8.79 -4.69
CA LEU A 81 -7.89 -7.34 -4.68
C LEU A 81 -6.98 -6.68 -5.71
N TRP A 82 -7.36 -5.48 -6.13
CA TRP A 82 -6.51 -4.60 -6.91
C TRP A 82 -6.02 -3.48 -6.00
N ASP A 83 -4.71 -3.47 -5.74
CA ASP A 83 -4.02 -2.59 -4.81
C ASP A 83 -3.42 -1.41 -5.56
N ALA A 84 -3.54 -0.20 -5.02
CA ALA A 84 -3.12 1.04 -5.66
C ALA A 84 -2.33 1.92 -4.69
N ILE A 85 -1.33 2.61 -5.24
CA ILE A 85 -0.52 3.58 -4.51
C ILE A 85 -0.31 4.86 -5.33
N VAL A 86 -0.18 5.99 -4.63
CA VAL A 86 0.07 7.32 -5.22
C VAL A 86 1.26 7.95 -4.50
N ASP A 87 2.26 8.40 -5.24
CA ASP A 87 3.43 9.08 -4.66
C ASP A 87 3.11 10.55 -4.34
N LEU A 88 3.04 10.91 -3.05
CA LEU A 88 2.72 12.27 -2.62
C LEU A 88 3.96 13.07 -2.21
N ARG A 89 5.17 12.55 -2.46
CA ARG A 89 6.43 13.23 -2.07
C ARG A 89 6.83 14.25 -3.13
N PRO A 90 6.90 15.56 -2.81
CA PRO A 90 7.14 16.60 -3.80
C PRO A 90 8.56 16.57 -4.41
N ASP A 91 9.52 15.95 -3.74
CA ASP A 91 10.89 15.75 -4.19
C ASP A 91 11.09 14.46 -4.99
N SER A 92 10.04 13.65 -5.17
CA SER A 92 10.11 12.39 -5.93
C SER A 92 10.04 12.64 -7.44
N PRO A 93 10.84 11.92 -8.27
CA PRO A 93 10.69 11.96 -9.73
C PRO A 93 9.36 11.37 -10.21
N THR A 94 8.64 10.65 -9.35
CA THR A 94 7.33 10.07 -9.64
C THR A 94 6.19 10.76 -8.89
N TYR A 95 6.39 11.99 -8.44
CA TYR A 95 5.36 12.77 -7.74
C TYR A 95 4.04 12.84 -8.51
N LEU A 96 2.93 12.58 -7.79
CA LEU A 96 1.54 12.48 -8.29
C LEU A 96 1.28 11.37 -9.32
N GLN A 97 2.27 10.50 -9.58
CA GLN A 97 2.03 9.29 -10.35
C GLN A 97 1.45 8.21 -9.45
N TRP A 98 0.68 7.30 -10.06
CA TRP A 98 0.08 6.18 -9.39
C TRP A 98 0.48 4.86 -10.06
N TYR A 99 0.40 3.77 -9.29
CA TYR A 99 0.63 2.42 -9.76
C TYR A 99 -0.39 1.49 -9.13
N GLY A 100 -0.84 0.50 -9.88
CA GLY A 100 -1.79 -0.50 -9.39
C GLY A 100 -1.41 -1.91 -9.80
N VAL A 101 -1.73 -2.88 -8.96
CA VAL A 101 -1.38 -4.29 -9.13
C VAL A 101 -2.45 -5.20 -8.55
N GLU A 102 -2.71 -6.33 -9.21
CA GLU A 102 -3.58 -7.37 -8.67
C GLU A 102 -2.82 -8.23 -7.65
N LEU A 103 -3.33 -8.31 -6.42
CA LEU A 103 -2.83 -9.18 -5.37
C LEU A 103 -3.87 -10.26 -5.08
N THR A 104 -3.46 -11.52 -5.17
CA THR A 104 -4.37 -12.66 -4.94
C THR A 104 -3.73 -13.67 -4.00
N ALA A 105 -4.56 -14.50 -3.38
CA ALA A 105 -4.07 -15.64 -2.60
C ALA A 105 -3.20 -16.59 -3.44
N ASP A 106 -3.45 -16.65 -4.77
CA ASP A 106 -2.78 -17.55 -5.71
C ASP A 106 -1.45 -17.00 -6.23
N ASN A 107 -1.38 -15.71 -6.58
CA ASN A 107 -0.13 -15.08 -7.02
C ASN A 107 0.81 -14.78 -5.84
N ARG A 108 0.25 -14.65 -4.63
CA ARG A 108 0.94 -14.44 -3.34
C ARG A 108 1.81 -13.18 -3.29
N LEU A 109 1.71 -12.31 -4.28
CA LEU A 109 2.48 -11.07 -4.35
C LEU A 109 2.12 -10.17 -3.18
N ALA A 110 3.08 -9.32 -2.80
CA ALA A 110 2.83 -8.21 -1.90
C ALA A 110 3.33 -6.90 -2.53
N LEU A 111 2.69 -5.79 -2.20
CA LEU A 111 3.15 -4.45 -2.59
C LEU A 111 3.85 -3.79 -1.40
N TYR A 112 5.09 -3.38 -1.62
CA TYR A 112 5.84 -2.50 -0.70
C TYR A 112 5.48 -1.05 -1.01
N VAL A 113 4.85 -0.40 -0.05
CA VAL A 113 4.39 0.99 -0.11
C VAL A 113 5.31 1.86 0.75
N PRO A 114 6.09 2.78 0.15
CA PRO A 114 7.00 3.61 0.93
C PRO A 114 6.30 4.70 1.75
N ARG A 115 7.08 5.34 2.63
CA ARG A 115 6.63 6.54 3.35
C ARG A 115 6.23 7.64 2.37
N GLY A 116 5.17 8.36 2.70
CA GLY A 116 4.67 9.46 1.86
C GLY A 116 3.89 9.04 0.62
N PHE A 117 3.51 7.76 0.52
CA PHE A 117 2.53 7.31 -0.46
C PHE A 117 1.14 7.19 0.16
N ALA A 118 0.12 7.56 -0.60
CA ALA A 118 -1.25 7.17 -0.29
C ALA A 118 -1.53 5.76 -0.84
N HIS A 119 -2.20 4.91 -0.04
CA HIS A 119 -2.48 3.52 -0.38
C HIS A 119 -3.97 3.20 -0.26
N GLY A 120 -4.50 2.42 -1.19
CA GLY A 120 -5.85 1.88 -1.12
C GLY A 120 -6.02 0.67 -2.03
N PHE A 121 -7.15 -0.02 -1.91
CA PHE A 121 -7.47 -1.16 -2.75
C PHE A 121 -8.96 -1.28 -2.99
N ILE A 122 -9.32 -2.02 -4.06
CA ILE A 122 -10.67 -2.50 -4.31
C ILE A 122 -10.68 -4.03 -4.37
N THR A 123 -11.63 -4.68 -3.69
CA THR A 123 -11.77 -6.14 -3.77
C THR A 123 -12.29 -6.57 -5.13
N LEU A 124 -11.66 -7.59 -5.73
CA LEU A 124 -12.12 -8.20 -6.99
C LEU A 124 -13.04 -9.39 -6.73
N GLN A 125 -12.96 -9.97 -5.53
CA GLN A 125 -13.75 -11.11 -5.08
C GLN A 125 -14.38 -10.83 -3.72
N ALA A 126 -15.52 -11.47 -3.46
CA ALA A 126 -16.11 -11.54 -2.13
C ALA A 126 -15.21 -12.33 -1.18
N GLN A 127 -15.40 -12.12 0.13
CA GLN A 127 -14.62 -12.76 1.19
C GLN A 127 -13.10 -12.62 1.02
N THR A 128 -12.66 -11.42 0.67
CA THR A 128 -11.24 -11.09 0.48
C THR A 128 -10.60 -10.61 1.77
N GLU A 129 -9.44 -11.18 2.10
CA GLU A 129 -8.64 -10.78 3.28
C GLU A 129 -7.33 -10.12 2.83
N ALA A 130 -7.15 -8.87 3.25
CA ALA A 130 -5.92 -8.12 3.05
C ALA A 130 -5.14 -8.06 4.37
N LEU A 131 -3.94 -8.65 4.37
CA LEU A 131 -2.98 -8.60 5.46
C LEU A 131 -1.95 -7.52 5.15
N TYR A 132 -1.66 -6.64 6.11
CA TYR A 132 -0.65 -5.63 5.91
C TYR A 132 0.19 -5.33 7.15
N PHE A 133 1.48 -5.13 6.91
CA PHE A 133 2.47 -4.73 7.90
C PHE A 133 2.56 -3.20 7.88
N ALA A 134 2.72 -2.56 9.03
CA ALA A 134 2.94 -1.11 9.14
C ALA A 134 4.18 -0.80 9.98
N SER A 135 5.05 0.07 9.47
CA SER A 135 6.31 0.43 10.13
C SER A 135 6.17 1.51 11.22
N ALA A 136 4.99 2.13 11.34
CA ALA A 136 4.69 3.11 12.37
C ALA A 136 3.35 2.78 13.04
N MET A 137 3.17 3.27 14.26
CA MET A 137 1.90 3.12 14.99
C MET A 137 0.82 3.97 14.33
N TYR A 138 -0.41 3.45 14.34
CA TYR A 138 -1.55 4.24 13.90
C TYR A 138 -1.71 5.49 14.78
N THR A 139 -1.70 6.66 14.14
CA THR A 139 -1.78 7.96 14.79
C THR A 139 -2.93 8.75 14.17
N PRO A 140 -4.14 8.72 14.76
CA PRO A 140 -5.33 9.35 14.17
C PRO A 140 -5.14 10.83 13.78
N ALA A 141 -4.36 11.58 14.55
CA ALA A 141 -4.08 13.00 14.25
C ALA A 141 -3.19 13.20 13.01
N ALA A 142 -2.34 12.23 12.70
CA ALA A 142 -1.43 12.24 11.56
C ALA A 142 -2.04 11.58 10.31
N GLU A 143 -3.11 10.79 10.48
CA GLU A 143 -3.82 10.17 9.37
C GLU A 143 -4.35 11.24 8.41
N ARG A 144 -4.15 10.99 7.12
CA ARG A 144 -4.74 11.72 6.03
C ARG A 144 -5.28 10.73 5.02
N GLY A 145 -6.23 11.19 4.22
CA GLY A 145 -6.64 10.46 3.04
C GLY A 145 -6.79 11.35 1.83
N LEU A 146 -6.70 10.69 0.69
CA LEU A 146 -6.86 11.24 -0.64
C LEU A 146 -8.10 10.59 -1.25
N ARG A 147 -8.94 11.40 -1.90
CA ARG A 147 -10.14 10.88 -2.56
C ARG A 147 -9.76 9.86 -3.65
N TRP A 148 -10.38 8.69 -3.62
CA TRP A 148 -10.02 7.56 -4.48
C TRP A 148 -10.30 7.81 -5.97
N ASP A 149 -11.28 8.66 -6.29
CA ASP A 149 -11.68 9.11 -7.63
C ASP A 149 -11.23 10.55 -7.93
N ASP A 150 -10.15 11.01 -7.29
CA ASP A 150 -9.57 12.31 -7.58
C ASP A 150 -9.16 12.43 -9.06
N ALA A 151 -9.73 13.42 -9.76
CA ALA A 151 -9.52 13.61 -11.19
C ALA A 151 -8.11 14.08 -11.55
N ARG A 152 -7.39 14.74 -10.62
CA ARG A 152 -6.01 15.19 -10.82
C ARG A 152 -5.04 14.02 -10.74
N ILE A 153 -5.30 13.04 -9.89
CA ILE A 153 -4.50 11.80 -9.82
C ILE A 153 -4.91 10.82 -10.93
N GLY A 154 -6.21 10.64 -11.15
CA GLY A 154 -6.73 9.82 -12.25
C GLY A 154 -6.40 8.33 -12.13
N ILE A 155 -6.53 7.76 -10.93
CA ILE A 155 -6.35 6.32 -10.70
C ILE A 155 -7.37 5.54 -11.55
N ARG A 156 -6.89 4.58 -12.33
CA ARG A 156 -7.75 3.72 -13.15
C ARG A 156 -8.08 2.44 -12.41
N TRP A 157 -9.16 2.49 -11.64
CA TRP A 157 -9.71 1.32 -10.96
C TRP A 157 -10.27 0.30 -11.97
N PRO A 158 -10.13 -1.01 -11.72
CA PRO A 158 -10.62 -2.06 -12.62
C PRO A 158 -12.16 -2.14 -12.68
N SER A 159 -12.85 -1.53 -11.72
CA SER A 159 -14.30 -1.40 -11.66
C SER A 159 -14.67 -0.18 -10.82
N THR A 160 -15.92 0.28 -10.96
CA THR A 160 -16.50 1.25 -10.02
C THR A 160 -16.71 0.55 -8.67
N PRO A 161 -16.32 1.18 -7.54
CA PRO A 161 -16.60 0.64 -6.21
C PRO A 161 -18.10 0.42 -5.99
N ALA A 162 -18.46 -0.76 -5.50
CA ALA A 162 -19.82 -1.05 -5.04
C ALA A 162 -20.05 -0.54 -3.60
N LEU A 163 -18.98 -0.52 -2.80
CA LEU A 163 -19.02 -0.09 -1.40
C LEU A 163 -17.79 0.74 -1.06
N VAL A 164 -18.01 1.93 -0.50
CA VAL A 164 -16.98 2.83 0.05
C VAL A 164 -17.48 3.31 1.40
N SER A 165 -16.60 3.44 2.40
CA SER A 165 -17.01 3.97 3.70
C SER A 165 -17.31 5.47 3.63
N ASP A 166 -18.17 5.99 4.52
CA ASP A 166 -18.43 7.43 4.61
C ASP A 166 -17.15 8.25 4.84
N LYS A 167 -16.22 7.70 5.63
CA LYS A 167 -14.90 8.30 5.88
C LYS A 167 -14.10 8.43 4.59
N ASP A 168 -14.05 7.35 3.80
CA ASP A 168 -13.25 7.32 2.56
C ASP A 168 -13.88 8.16 1.45
N ALA A 169 -15.21 8.21 1.40
CA ALA A 169 -15.97 9.06 0.50
C ALA A 169 -15.85 10.56 0.85
N ALA A 170 -15.55 10.89 2.10
CA ALA A 170 -15.45 12.27 2.59
C ALA A 170 -14.04 12.88 2.44
N TRP A 171 -13.03 12.12 1.98
CA TRP A 171 -11.70 12.69 1.75
C TRP A 171 -11.74 13.75 0.64
N PRO A 172 -11.04 14.89 0.82
CA PRO A 172 -11.06 15.98 -0.14
C PRO A 172 -10.28 15.62 -1.41
N GLU A 173 -10.59 16.35 -2.49
CA GLU A 173 -9.75 16.35 -3.70
C GLU A 173 -8.34 16.85 -3.38
N PHE A 174 -7.39 16.40 -4.19
CA PHE A 174 -5.98 16.68 -4.01
C PHE A 174 -5.71 18.19 -4.00
N ASN A 175 -5.21 18.63 -2.85
CA ASN A 175 -4.73 19.97 -2.60
C ASN A 175 -3.49 19.87 -1.73
N GLU A 176 -2.39 20.49 -2.16
CA GLU A 176 -1.08 20.34 -1.52
C GLU A 176 -1.07 20.77 -0.04
N GLN A 177 -1.82 21.81 0.31
CA GLN A 177 -1.91 22.30 1.68
C GLN A 177 -2.71 21.33 2.56
N VAL A 178 -3.88 20.90 2.08
CA VAL A 178 -4.77 19.96 2.79
C VAL A 178 -4.08 18.61 2.99
N HIS A 179 -3.37 18.15 1.96
CA HIS A 179 -2.70 16.85 1.94
C HIS A 179 -1.31 16.89 2.62
N GLY A 180 -0.87 18.06 3.10
CA GLY A 180 0.39 18.20 3.84
C GLY A 180 1.63 17.89 3.02
N VAL A 181 1.61 18.16 1.71
CA VAL A 181 2.67 17.75 0.77
C VAL A 181 4.05 18.27 1.17
N THR A 182 4.14 19.50 1.66
CA THR A 182 5.41 20.08 2.12
C THR A 182 6.03 19.29 3.28
N GLN A 183 5.21 18.64 4.12
CA GLN A 183 5.67 17.80 5.23
C GLN A 183 6.22 16.45 4.76
N LEU A 184 5.92 16.03 3.52
CA LEU A 184 6.42 14.79 2.93
C LEU A 184 7.78 14.93 2.24
N THR A 185 8.32 16.15 2.17
CA THR A 185 9.62 16.46 1.57
C THR A 185 10.74 15.69 2.27
N GLY A 186 11.64 15.08 1.49
CA GLY A 186 12.82 14.39 2.02
C GLY A 186 12.56 12.97 2.48
N LEU A 187 11.30 12.50 2.44
CA LEU A 187 10.96 11.11 2.73
C LEU A 187 11.52 10.13 1.69
N THR A 188 11.90 10.62 0.50
CA THR A 188 12.60 9.84 -0.53
C THR A 188 13.96 9.32 -0.06
N GLN A 189 14.59 9.98 0.92
CA GLN A 189 15.92 9.64 1.43
C GLN A 189 15.87 8.81 2.72
N GLN A 190 14.72 8.78 3.40
CA GLN A 190 14.53 8.13 4.71
C GLN A 190 14.10 6.67 4.61
N GLU A 191 14.16 6.05 3.42
CA GLU A 191 13.82 4.63 3.23
C GLU A 191 14.90 3.69 3.79
N ARG A 192 16.13 4.18 3.97
CA ARG A 192 17.23 3.49 4.62
C ARG A 192 17.18 3.77 6.12
N ALA A 193 17.17 2.71 6.92
CA ALA A 193 17.15 2.76 8.39
C ALA A 193 18.19 3.73 8.98
#